data_AF-A0A3B8KZL2-F1
#
_entry.id   AF-A0A3B8KZL2-F1
#
_cell.length_a   1.000
_cell.length_b   1.000
_cell.length_c   1.000
_cell.angle_alpha   90.00
_cell.angle_beta   90.00
_cell.angle_gamma   90.00
#
_symmetry.space_group_name_H-M   'P 1'
#
loop_
_entity.id
_entity.type
_entity.pdbx_description
1 polymer ?
#
loop_
_entity_poly.entity_id
_entity_poly.type
_entity_poly.pdbx_seq_one_letter_code
_entity_poly.pdbx_strand_id
1 'polypeptide(L)'
;MSNTGGPVNEVDHEFYRREIESFLPDRIYDAHTHLWRHDCVGWSVPGAPQDVGLEEYKRLMQDVHGPRPTNALFIPFTTSVELESRQQANQWVSDHTRVDPSNRGIFFIHPKDDPEWVRQEVRRLGLHGLKCYHTMSDVDPTWEADIEAFLPEPLIAVADQEGWVITLHMVKSRSVAEPANIACIRRYCETYPNMRLILAHSARGFQPAHNLEGLPQLTGLDNLYFDTSANCEPIAHQSIMRIIGHDKLMYGTDLPVSHFRGRSLSAADSFIWLYEETPVWGEKHQKIDPVIVGLEHIRSLKWACWSERLSDSQVEDVFYNNAARMLGV
;
A
#
# COMPACT_ATOMS: atom_id res chain seq x y z
N MET A 1 10.03 17.53 -23.35
CA MET A 1 10.43 16.51 -24.35
C MET A 1 10.99 15.33 -23.59
N SER A 2 10.25 14.23 -23.55
CA SER A 2 10.76 12.87 -23.34
C SER A 2 9.82 11.97 -24.14
N ASN A 3 10.15 11.80 -25.43
CA ASN A 3 9.67 10.69 -26.23
C ASN A 3 10.89 9.76 -26.30
N THR A 4 10.75 8.54 -25.80
CA THR A 4 11.77 7.49 -25.54
C THR A 4 12.57 7.64 -24.23
N GLY A 5 12.18 6.88 -23.20
CA GLY A 5 12.82 6.78 -21.87
C GLY A 5 11.85 6.09 -20.89
N GLY A 6 12.36 5.43 -19.84
CA GLY A 6 11.52 4.85 -18.78
C GLY A 6 10.70 5.90 -18.03
N PRO A 7 9.89 5.51 -17.03
CA PRO A 7 9.08 6.46 -16.24
C PRO A 7 9.93 7.50 -15.46
N VAL A 8 11.24 7.23 -15.27
CA VAL A 8 12.20 8.09 -14.59
C VAL A 8 13.14 8.87 -15.53
N ASN A 9 13.68 9.98 -15.04
CA ASN A 9 14.65 10.83 -15.73
C ASN A 9 15.87 11.17 -14.84
N GLU A 10 16.81 11.98 -15.34
CA GLU A 10 18.04 12.32 -14.60
C GLU A 10 17.78 13.03 -13.27
N VAL A 11 16.70 13.81 -13.14
CA VAL A 11 16.33 14.45 -11.86
C VAL A 11 15.99 13.39 -10.81
N ASP A 12 15.28 12.33 -11.22
CA ASP A 12 14.98 11.19 -10.35
C ASP A 12 16.27 10.45 -9.95
N HIS A 13 17.19 10.21 -10.88
CA HIS A 13 18.46 9.53 -10.62
C HIS A 13 19.41 10.34 -9.73
N GLU A 14 19.49 11.66 -9.91
CA GLU A 14 20.25 12.53 -9.02
C GLU A 14 19.66 12.52 -7.61
N PHE A 15 18.33 12.64 -7.51
CA PHE A 15 17.64 12.61 -6.23
C PHE A 15 17.84 11.27 -5.50
N TYR A 16 17.71 10.15 -6.20
CA TYR A 16 17.93 8.82 -5.63
C TYR A 16 19.34 8.70 -5.03
N ARG A 17 20.38 9.06 -5.79
CA ARG A 17 21.79 8.99 -5.33
C ARG A 17 22.04 9.89 -4.11
N ARG A 18 21.45 11.08 -4.09
CA ARG A 18 21.66 12.05 -3.01
C ARG A 18 20.85 11.73 -1.74
N GLU A 19 19.59 11.36 -1.91
CA GLU A 19 18.63 11.29 -0.81
C GLU A 19 18.31 9.87 -0.35
N ILE A 20 18.36 8.87 -1.24
CA ILE A 20 17.72 7.57 -1.00
C ILE A 20 18.74 6.45 -0.86
N GLU A 21 19.75 6.42 -1.74
CA GLU A 21 20.61 5.27 -1.94
C GLU A 21 21.29 4.79 -0.66
N SER A 22 21.83 5.70 0.15
CA SER A 22 22.55 5.35 1.40
C SER A 22 21.64 5.01 2.57
N PHE A 23 20.33 5.22 2.45
CA PHE A 23 19.36 4.95 3.51
C PHE A 23 18.71 3.57 3.38
N LEU A 24 18.52 3.09 2.14
CA LEU A 24 17.84 1.81 1.90
C LEU A 24 18.71 0.62 2.38
N PRO A 25 18.12 -0.36 3.12
CA PRO A 25 18.82 -1.56 3.55
C PRO A 25 19.12 -2.49 2.37
N ASP A 26 19.94 -3.52 2.58
CA ASP A 26 20.44 -4.39 1.50
C ASP A 26 19.35 -5.26 0.83
N ARG A 27 18.20 -5.45 1.49
CA ARG A 27 17.05 -6.22 0.99
C ARG A 27 15.75 -5.53 1.35
N ILE A 28 14.75 -5.67 0.48
CA ILE A 28 13.46 -5.00 0.64
C ILE A 28 12.32 -6.02 0.50
N TYR A 29 11.31 -5.86 1.33
CA TYR A 29 10.02 -6.49 1.18
C TYR A 29 8.96 -5.41 0.93
N ASP A 30 8.45 -5.36 -0.28
CA ASP A 30 7.39 -4.46 -0.69
C ASP A 30 6.03 -5.02 -0.27
N ALA A 31 5.54 -4.60 0.89
CA ALA A 31 4.31 -5.13 1.49
C ALA A 31 3.03 -4.59 0.82
N HIS A 32 3.12 -3.75 -0.22
CA HIS A 32 1.95 -3.21 -0.91
C HIS A 32 2.33 -2.80 -2.32
N THR A 33 2.02 -3.64 -3.30
CA THR A 33 2.27 -3.31 -4.70
C THR A 33 1.32 -4.03 -5.62
N HIS A 34 1.01 -3.44 -6.77
CA HIS A 34 0.03 -4.01 -7.68
C HIS A 34 0.65 -4.65 -8.91
N LEU A 35 0.06 -5.77 -9.31
CA LEU A 35 0.22 -6.34 -10.63
C LEU A 35 -1.08 -6.16 -11.40
N TRP A 36 -0.98 -5.96 -12.70
CA TRP A 36 -2.16 -5.77 -13.54
C TRP A 36 -1.96 -6.36 -14.93
N ARG A 37 -3.10 -6.68 -15.55
CA ARG A 37 -3.23 -6.95 -16.96
C ARG A 37 -4.07 -5.84 -17.58
N HIS A 38 -3.71 -5.37 -18.75
CA HIS A 38 -4.35 -4.25 -19.43
C HIS A 38 -5.86 -4.46 -19.63
N ASP A 39 -6.29 -5.70 -19.89
CA ASP A 39 -7.71 -6.06 -20.02
C ASP A 39 -8.51 -5.87 -18.71
N CYS A 40 -7.84 -5.77 -17.57
CA CYS A 40 -8.46 -5.62 -16.25
C CYS A 40 -8.43 -4.17 -15.72
N VAL A 41 -7.78 -3.25 -16.44
CA VAL A 41 -7.60 -1.85 -15.99
C VAL A 41 -7.97 -0.85 -17.08
N GLY A 42 -8.61 0.25 -16.69
CA GLY A 42 -9.02 1.33 -17.61
C GLY A 42 -7.99 2.45 -17.78
N TRP A 43 -6.73 2.22 -17.41
CA TRP A 43 -5.69 3.24 -17.36
C TRP A 43 -4.32 2.66 -17.79
N SER A 44 -3.35 3.55 -18.02
CA SER A 44 -1.96 3.17 -18.33
C SER A 44 -1.00 4.08 -17.58
N VAL A 45 0.16 3.57 -17.18
CA VAL A 45 1.26 4.40 -16.66
C VAL A 45 2.16 4.81 -17.84
N PRO A 46 2.38 6.11 -18.08
CA PRO A 46 3.28 6.57 -19.14
C PRO A 46 4.66 5.92 -19.04
N GLY A 47 5.11 5.29 -20.12
CA GLY A 47 6.43 4.64 -20.19
C GLY A 47 6.53 3.28 -19.48
N ALA A 48 5.46 2.80 -18.83
CA ALA A 48 5.41 1.46 -18.27
C ALA A 48 4.79 0.44 -19.27
N PRO A 49 5.02 -0.87 -19.07
CA PRO A 49 4.36 -1.92 -19.84
C PRO A 49 2.84 -1.90 -19.63
N GLN A 50 2.09 -2.35 -20.63
CA GLN A 50 0.63 -2.46 -20.55
C GLN A 50 0.20 -3.53 -19.55
N ASP A 51 0.89 -4.67 -19.57
CA ASP A 51 0.77 -5.75 -18.60
C ASP A 51 1.97 -5.72 -17.67
N VAL A 52 1.74 -5.76 -16.36
CA VAL A 52 2.80 -5.81 -15.36
C VAL A 52 2.64 -7.09 -14.54
N GLY A 53 3.52 -8.04 -14.86
CA GLY A 53 3.77 -9.24 -14.06
C GLY A 53 5.03 -9.08 -13.20
N LEU A 54 5.53 -10.19 -12.66
CA LEU A 54 6.71 -10.22 -11.78
C LEU A 54 7.96 -9.61 -12.42
N GLU A 55 8.23 -9.89 -13.70
CA GLU A 55 9.44 -9.43 -14.37
C GLU A 55 9.38 -7.93 -14.68
N GLU A 56 8.22 -7.44 -15.13
CA GLU A 56 7.99 -6.00 -15.32
C GLU A 56 8.05 -5.25 -13.99
N TYR A 57 7.48 -5.81 -12.93
CA TYR A 57 7.59 -5.28 -11.57
C TYR A 57 9.06 -5.14 -11.16
N LYS A 58 9.86 -6.21 -11.26
CA LYS A 58 11.29 -6.19 -10.92
C LYS A 58 12.05 -5.12 -11.69
N ARG A 59 11.73 -4.94 -12.97
CA ARG A 59 12.35 -3.89 -13.81
C ARG A 59 11.97 -2.49 -13.34
N LEU A 60 10.70 -2.25 -13.03
CA LEU A 60 10.22 -0.96 -12.53
C LEU A 60 10.81 -0.66 -11.14
N MET A 61 10.92 -1.65 -10.27
CA MET A 61 11.49 -1.45 -8.93
C MET A 61 12.97 -1.04 -8.94
N GLN A 62 13.70 -1.23 -10.04
CA GLN A 62 15.06 -0.69 -10.15
C GLN A 62 15.09 0.83 -10.04
N ASP A 63 14.02 1.51 -10.45
CA ASP A 63 13.89 2.97 -10.39
C ASP A 63 13.80 3.50 -8.95
N VAL A 64 13.34 2.66 -8.01
CA VAL A 64 13.02 3.04 -6.63
C VAL A 64 13.96 2.37 -5.61
N HIS A 65 14.31 1.10 -5.83
CA HIS A 65 15.12 0.26 -4.93
C HIS A 65 16.58 0.13 -5.40
N GLY A 66 16.87 0.50 -6.65
CA GLY A 66 18.14 0.20 -7.29
C GLY A 66 18.33 -1.32 -7.47
N PRO A 67 19.55 -1.86 -7.30
CA PRO A 67 19.84 -3.27 -7.55
C PRO A 67 19.42 -4.22 -6.41
N ARG A 68 18.74 -3.72 -5.37
CA ARG A 68 18.45 -4.49 -4.16
C ARG A 68 17.45 -5.62 -4.43
N PRO A 69 17.69 -6.84 -3.92
CA PRO A 69 16.70 -7.90 -3.97
C PRO A 69 15.40 -7.43 -3.29
N THR A 70 14.30 -7.58 -4.02
CA THR A 70 12.96 -7.16 -3.58
C THR A 70 11.99 -8.32 -3.67
N ASN A 71 11.40 -8.70 -2.54
CA ASN A 71 10.21 -9.56 -2.47
C ASN A 71 8.96 -8.71 -2.25
N ALA A 72 7.77 -9.26 -2.47
CA ALA A 72 6.56 -8.46 -2.40
C ALA A 72 5.30 -9.20 -1.95
N LEU A 73 4.34 -8.43 -1.44
CA LEU A 73 2.92 -8.77 -1.34
C LEU A 73 2.18 -8.17 -2.55
N PHE A 74 1.87 -9.00 -3.53
CA PHE A 74 1.21 -8.59 -4.76
C PHE A 74 -0.30 -8.50 -4.61
N ILE A 75 -0.85 -7.36 -5.05
CA ILE A 75 -2.26 -7.04 -4.99
C ILE A 75 -2.82 -6.95 -6.42
N PRO A 76 -3.92 -7.64 -6.75
CA PRO A 76 -4.56 -7.51 -8.05
C PRO A 76 -5.06 -6.07 -8.23
N PHE A 77 -4.68 -5.40 -9.31
CA PHE A 77 -5.32 -4.14 -9.67
C PHE A 77 -6.56 -4.41 -10.53
N THR A 78 -7.72 -4.08 -9.99
CA THR A 78 -8.98 -4.04 -10.75
C THR A 78 -9.95 -3.10 -10.05
N THR A 79 -10.79 -2.42 -10.85
CA THR A 79 -11.93 -1.63 -10.37
C THR A 79 -13.24 -2.17 -10.91
N SER A 80 -13.22 -3.37 -11.51
CA SER A 80 -14.41 -3.97 -12.12
C SER A 80 -15.27 -4.67 -11.07
N VAL A 81 -16.58 -4.47 -11.17
CA VAL A 81 -17.58 -5.24 -10.40
C VAL A 81 -17.81 -6.62 -11.00
N GLU A 82 -17.50 -6.81 -12.29
CA GLU A 82 -17.72 -8.05 -13.02
C GLU A 82 -16.83 -9.17 -12.48
N LEU A 83 -17.45 -10.29 -12.10
CA LEU A 83 -16.77 -11.43 -11.50
C LEU A 83 -15.64 -11.96 -12.39
N GLU A 84 -15.88 -12.09 -13.70
CA GLU A 84 -14.90 -12.61 -14.65
C GLU A 84 -13.63 -11.74 -14.70
N SER A 85 -13.78 -10.41 -14.75
CA SER A 85 -12.64 -9.48 -14.77
C SER A 85 -11.84 -9.53 -13.46
N ARG A 86 -12.53 -9.61 -12.30
CA ARG A 86 -11.87 -9.81 -11.00
C ARG A 86 -11.13 -11.14 -10.94
N GLN A 87 -11.72 -12.22 -11.43
CA GLN A 87 -11.07 -13.53 -11.48
C GLN A 87 -9.83 -13.53 -12.38
N GLN A 88 -9.88 -12.84 -13.52
CA GLN A 88 -8.70 -12.68 -14.39
C GLN A 88 -7.57 -11.91 -13.67
N ALA A 89 -7.89 -10.83 -12.95
CA ALA A 89 -6.91 -10.10 -12.15
C ALA A 89 -6.31 -10.97 -11.01
N ASN A 90 -7.14 -11.74 -10.32
CA ASN A 90 -6.71 -12.65 -9.25
C ASN A 90 -5.81 -13.78 -9.80
N GLN A 91 -6.17 -14.37 -10.94
CA GLN A 91 -5.38 -15.38 -11.62
C GLN A 91 -4.03 -14.81 -12.07
N TRP A 92 -4.00 -13.58 -12.60
CA TRP A 92 -2.77 -12.89 -12.99
C TRP A 92 -1.78 -12.77 -11.83
N VAL A 93 -2.25 -12.35 -10.64
CA VAL A 93 -1.40 -12.29 -9.44
C VAL A 93 -0.91 -13.67 -9.02
N SER A 94 -1.78 -14.68 -9.02
CA SER A 94 -1.42 -16.06 -8.68
C SER A 94 -0.30 -16.59 -9.59
N ASP A 95 -0.42 -16.39 -10.90
CA ASP A 95 0.55 -16.88 -11.89
C ASP A 95 1.94 -16.29 -11.72
N HIS A 96 2.04 -15.04 -11.27
CA HIS A 96 3.30 -14.34 -11.04
C HIS A 96 3.86 -14.54 -9.63
N THR A 97 2.99 -14.73 -8.63
CA THR A 97 3.42 -14.98 -7.25
C THR A 97 4.02 -16.37 -7.08
N ARG A 98 3.44 -17.40 -7.71
CA ARG A 98 3.85 -18.81 -7.54
C ARG A 98 5.27 -19.15 -8.02
N VAL A 99 5.92 -18.22 -8.72
CA VAL A 99 7.29 -18.38 -9.25
C VAL A 99 8.34 -18.36 -8.14
N ASP A 100 8.08 -17.63 -7.05
CA ASP A 100 9.00 -17.46 -5.93
C ASP A 100 8.23 -17.56 -4.60
N PRO A 101 8.50 -18.58 -3.76
CA PRO A 101 7.81 -18.78 -2.49
C PRO A 101 8.11 -17.71 -1.43
N SER A 102 9.09 -16.82 -1.67
CA SER A 102 9.30 -15.64 -0.83
C SER A 102 8.37 -14.48 -1.17
N ASN A 103 7.60 -14.57 -2.27
CA ASN A 103 6.53 -13.63 -2.57
C ASN A 103 5.18 -14.13 -2.02
N ARG A 104 4.27 -13.19 -1.84
CA ARG A 104 2.88 -13.44 -1.45
C ARG A 104 1.96 -12.69 -2.39
N GLY A 105 0.73 -13.16 -2.48
CA GLY A 105 -0.32 -12.53 -3.27
C GLY A 105 -1.63 -12.62 -2.52
N ILE A 106 -2.50 -11.63 -2.72
CA ILE A 106 -3.84 -11.58 -2.12
C ILE A 106 -4.93 -11.56 -3.19
N PHE A 107 -6.15 -11.89 -2.78
CA PHE A 107 -7.30 -12.06 -3.66
C PHE A 107 -8.23 -10.86 -3.56
N PHE A 108 -8.56 -10.23 -4.69
CA PHE A 108 -9.50 -9.13 -4.75
C PHE A 108 -10.94 -9.65 -4.67
N ILE A 109 -11.67 -9.19 -3.66
CA ILE A 109 -13.05 -9.58 -3.36
C ILE A 109 -14.05 -8.48 -3.72
N HIS A 110 -15.30 -8.90 -3.92
CA HIS A 110 -16.49 -8.05 -3.88
C HIS A 110 -17.26 -8.34 -2.59
N PRO A 111 -17.91 -7.36 -1.92
CA PRO A 111 -18.57 -7.57 -0.63
C PRO A 111 -19.74 -8.57 -0.68
N LYS A 112 -20.31 -8.80 -1.86
CA LYS A 112 -21.38 -9.79 -2.08
C LYS A 112 -20.88 -11.19 -2.47
N ASP A 113 -19.57 -11.40 -2.56
CA ASP A 113 -19.02 -12.72 -2.87
C ASP A 113 -19.36 -13.70 -1.73
N ASP A 114 -19.68 -14.95 -2.08
CA ASP A 114 -19.89 -16.02 -1.10
C ASP A 114 -18.57 -16.33 -0.37
N PRO A 115 -18.50 -16.22 0.97
CA PRO A 115 -17.27 -16.44 1.72
C PRO A 115 -16.65 -17.83 1.49
N GLU A 116 -17.46 -18.87 1.29
CA GLU A 116 -16.91 -20.22 1.08
C GLU A 116 -16.36 -20.41 -0.34
N TRP A 117 -16.99 -19.77 -1.33
CA TRP A 117 -16.41 -19.67 -2.67
C TRP A 117 -15.09 -18.90 -2.66
N VAL A 118 -15.02 -17.77 -1.94
CA VAL A 118 -13.76 -17.04 -1.73
C VAL A 118 -12.72 -17.95 -1.10
N ARG A 119 -13.11 -18.75 -0.08
CA ARG A 119 -12.20 -19.70 0.56
C ARG A 119 -11.56 -20.65 -0.47
N GLN A 120 -12.40 -21.25 -1.30
CA GLN A 120 -11.99 -22.22 -2.30
C GLN A 120 -11.08 -21.59 -3.36
N GLU A 121 -11.41 -20.40 -3.85
CA GLU A 121 -10.63 -19.72 -4.89
C GLU A 121 -9.26 -19.24 -4.39
N VAL A 122 -9.18 -18.65 -3.20
CA VAL A 122 -7.91 -18.23 -2.61
C VAL A 122 -6.98 -19.44 -2.45
N ARG A 123 -7.50 -20.57 -1.94
CA ARG A 123 -6.75 -21.83 -1.82
C ARG A 123 -6.32 -22.39 -3.17
N ARG A 124 -7.24 -22.43 -4.16
CA ARG A 124 -6.96 -22.91 -5.53
C ARG A 124 -5.82 -22.10 -6.16
N LEU A 125 -5.82 -20.79 -5.94
CA LEU A 125 -4.83 -19.86 -6.48
C LEU A 125 -3.54 -19.78 -5.65
N GLY A 126 -3.47 -20.44 -4.49
CA GLY A 126 -2.32 -20.36 -3.59
C GLY A 126 -2.05 -18.93 -3.09
N LEU A 127 -3.11 -18.15 -2.88
CA LEU A 127 -3.04 -16.78 -2.35
C LEU A 127 -3.19 -16.79 -0.82
N HIS A 128 -2.82 -15.69 -0.18
CA HIS A 128 -2.53 -15.63 1.26
C HIS A 128 -3.37 -14.60 2.02
N GLY A 129 -4.35 -14.00 1.35
CA GLY A 129 -5.10 -12.89 1.91
C GLY A 129 -6.14 -12.30 0.99
N LEU A 130 -6.77 -11.24 1.44
CA LEU A 130 -7.85 -10.54 0.75
C LEU A 130 -7.50 -9.06 0.51
N LYS A 131 -7.95 -8.54 -0.64
CA LYS A 131 -8.02 -7.12 -0.94
C LYS A 131 -9.48 -6.74 -1.14
N CYS A 132 -9.92 -5.69 -0.46
CA CYS A 132 -11.20 -5.04 -0.69
C CYS A 132 -10.99 -3.60 -1.17
N TYR A 133 -12.04 -2.99 -1.73
CA TYR A 133 -12.02 -1.59 -2.09
C TYR A 133 -13.40 -0.96 -2.05
N HIS A 134 -13.48 0.30 -1.62
CA HIS A 134 -14.74 1.01 -1.36
C HIS A 134 -15.63 1.18 -2.59
N THR A 135 -15.06 1.19 -3.81
CA THR A 135 -15.83 1.26 -5.06
C THR A 135 -16.68 0.02 -5.31
N MET A 136 -16.49 -1.06 -4.53
CA MET A 136 -17.33 -2.25 -4.55
C MET A 136 -18.53 -2.15 -3.59
N SER A 137 -18.62 -1.09 -2.78
CA SER A 137 -19.79 -0.83 -1.93
C SER A 137 -20.94 -0.22 -2.72
N ASP A 138 -22.18 -0.46 -2.27
CA ASP A 138 -23.38 0.18 -2.82
C ASP A 138 -23.63 1.59 -2.22
N VAL A 139 -22.69 2.16 -1.46
CA VAL A 139 -22.84 3.47 -0.80
C VAL A 139 -22.47 4.61 -1.75
N ASP A 140 -23.25 5.70 -1.76
CA ASP A 140 -22.98 6.89 -2.57
C ASP A 140 -22.95 8.18 -1.70
N PRO A 141 -21.83 8.92 -1.66
CA PRO A 141 -20.55 8.61 -2.29
C PRO A 141 -19.83 7.46 -1.58
N THR A 142 -19.16 6.60 -2.35
CA THR A 142 -18.39 5.46 -1.79
C THR A 142 -17.27 5.91 -0.84
N TRP A 143 -16.82 7.16 -0.94
CA TRP A 143 -15.86 7.77 -0.02
C TRP A 143 -16.37 7.92 1.41
N GLU A 144 -17.68 7.82 1.65
CA GLU A 144 -18.29 7.88 2.98
C GLU A 144 -18.73 6.51 3.50
N ALA A 145 -18.44 5.43 2.76
CA ALA A 145 -18.80 4.07 3.12
C ALA A 145 -18.18 3.63 4.46
N ASP A 146 -18.95 2.92 5.28
CA ASP A 146 -18.42 2.16 6.41
C ASP A 146 -17.60 0.97 5.89
N ILE A 147 -16.61 0.52 6.67
CA ILE A 147 -15.74 -0.61 6.30
C ILE A 147 -16.58 -1.86 5.97
N GLU A 148 -17.62 -2.11 6.77
CA GLU A 148 -18.54 -3.24 6.60
C GLU A 148 -19.22 -3.27 5.21
N ALA A 149 -19.37 -2.13 4.55
CA ALA A 149 -20.04 -2.04 3.26
C ALA A 149 -19.21 -2.61 2.10
N PHE A 150 -17.89 -2.70 2.25
CA PHE A 150 -16.99 -3.28 1.24
C PHE A 150 -16.09 -4.40 1.79
N LEU A 151 -16.10 -4.62 3.11
CA LEU A 151 -15.44 -5.71 3.81
C LEU A 151 -16.36 -6.26 4.91
N PRO A 152 -17.39 -7.04 4.54
CA PRO A 152 -18.36 -7.53 5.50
C PRO A 152 -17.80 -8.69 6.33
N GLU A 153 -18.31 -8.80 7.55
CA GLU A 153 -17.84 -9.72 8.58
C GLU A 153 -17.74 -11.21 8.15
N PRO A 154 -18.63 -11.79 7.33
CA PRO A 154 -18.48 -13.18 6.88
C PRO A 154 -17.15 -13.44 6.14
N LEU A 155 -16.60 -12.45 5.42
CA LEU A 155 -15.30 -12.57 4.77
C LEU A 155 -14.14 -12.46 5.77
N ILE A 156 -14.32 -11.68 6.84
CA ILE A 156 -13.37 -11.62 7.96
C ILE A 156 -13.30 -12.97 8.69
N ALA A 157 -14.45 -13.60 8.94
CA ALA A 157 -14.52 -14.89 9.62
C ALA A 157 -13.79 -16.00 8.84
N VAL A 158 -13.87 -15.98 7.51
CA VAL A 158 -13.06 -16.90 6.67
C VAL A 158 -11.58 -16.57 6.79
N ALA A 159 -11.20 -15.29 6.70
CA ALA A 159 -9.81 -14.89 6.85
C ALA A 159 -9.20 -15.28 8.20
N ASP A 160 -9.98 -15.23 9.28
CA ASP A 160 -9.57 -15.72 10.60
C ASP A 160 -9.26 -17.22 10.60
N GLN A 161 -10.19 -18.03 10.10
CA GLN A 161 -10.06 -19.48 10.07
C GLN A 161 -8.86 -19.94 9.23
N GLU A 162 -8.47 -19.16 8.24
CA GLU A 162 -7.34 -19.45 7.35
C GLU A 162 -6.03 -18.75 7.76
N GLY A 163 -6.05 -17.88 8.77
CA GLY A 163 -4.88 -17.10 9.18
C GLY A 163 -4.40 -16.10 8.12
N TRP A 164 -5.33 -15.55 7.35
CA TRP A 164 -5.06 -14.69 6.20
C TRP A 164 -4.79 -13.24 6.56
N VAL A 165 -4.08 -12.56 5.66
CA VAL A 165 -3.90 -11.12 5.71
C VAL A 165 -5.02 -10.39 4.96
N ILE A 166 -5.36 -9.17 5.38
CA ILE A 166 -6.29 -8.30 4.65
C ILE A 166 -5.67 -6.92 4.50
N THR A 167 -5.51 -6.44 3.27
CA THR A 167 -5.05 -5.06 3.02
C THR A 167 -6.25 -4.13 2.86
N LEU A 168 -6.49 -3.29 3.87
CA LEU A 168 -7.63 -2.37 3.95
C LEU A 168 -7.23 -0.95 3.54
N HIS A 169 -7.86 -0.45 2.47
CA HIS A 169 -7.89 0.99 2.17
C HIS A 169 -9.19 1.57 2.77
N MET A 170 -9.09 2.18 3.95
CA MET A 170 -10.26 2.81 4.59
C MET A 170 -10.63 4.12 3.92
N VAL A 171 -11.89 4.55 4.06
CA VAL A 171 -12.38 5.82 3.53
C VAL A 171 -12.88 6.71 4.67
N LYS A 172 -13.79 7.64 4.38
CA LYS A 172 -14.29 8.75 5.21
C LYS A 172 -13.28 9.87 5.37
N SER A 173 -13.79 11.07 5.66
CA SER A 173 -13.00 12.30 5.64
C SER A 173 -11.77 12.27 6.56
N ARG A 174 -11.90 11.69 7.77
CA ARG A 174 -10.84 11.65 8.79
C ARG A 174 -10.17 10.28 8.94
N SER A 175 -10.44 9.35 8.03
CA SER A 175 -9.79 8.03 7.95
C SER A 175 -9.67 7.30 9.30
N VAL A 176 -8.45 7.12 9.83
CA VAL A 176 -8.18 6.39 11.08
C VAL A 176 -8.70 7.09 12.33
N ALA A 177 -9.02 8.39 12.26
CA ALA A 177 -9.66 9.13 13.35
C ALA A 177 -11.19 9.01 13.35
N GLU A 178 -11.79 8.40 12.32
CA GLU A 178 -13.25 8.29 12.26
C GLU A 178 -13.76 7.27 13.28
N PRO A 179 -14.71 7.64 14.16
CA PRO A 179 -15.21 6.74 15.20
C PRO A 179 -15.76 5.42 14.67
N ALA A 180 -16.43 5.44 13.52
CA ALA A 180 -16.96 4.25 12.87
C ALA A 180 -15.83 3.30 12.40
N ASN A 181 -14.76 3.85 11.82
CA ASN A 181 -13.60 3.06 11.40
C ASN A 181 -12.90 2.44 12.61
N ILE A 182 -12.69 3.22 13.68
CA ILE A 182 -12.06 2.72 14.92
C ILE A 182 -12.88 1.57 15.52
N ALA A 183 -14.20 1.76 15.67
CA ALA A 183 -15.09 0.74 16.23
C ALA A 183 -15.07 -0.56 15.41
N CYS A 184 -15.11 -0.46 14.08
CA CYS A 184 -15.06 -1.61 13.19
C CYS A 184 -13.70 -2.33 13.24
N ILE A 185 -12.59 -1.60 13.16
CA ILE A 185 -11.24 -2.16 13.24
C ILE A 185 -11.03 -2.90 14.56
N ARG A 186 -11.40 -2.29 15.69
CA ARG A 186 -11.30 -2.95 17.00
C ARG A 186 -12.14 -4.23 17.04
N ARG A 187 -13.41 -4.14 16.64
CA ARG A 187 -14.31 -5.30 16.61
C ARG A 187 -13.75 -6.44 15.77
N TYR A 188 -13.25 -6.15 14.57
CA TYR A 188 -12.65 -7.16 13.70
C TYR A 188 -11.38 -7.76 14.32
N CYS A 189 -10.43 -6.94 14.76
CA CYS A 189 -9.18 -7.45 15.32
C CYS A 189 -9.37 -8.24 16.62
N GLU A 190 -10.28 -7.81 17.51
CA GLU A 190 -10.56 -8.47 18.80
C GLU A 190 -11.37 -9.77 18.64
N THR A 191 -12.33 -9.79 17.71
CA THR A 191 -13.19 -10.96 17.47
C THR A 191 -12.48 -12.03 16.64
N TYR A 192 -11.58 -11.61 15.75
CA TYR A 192 -10.90 -12.46 14.77
C TYR A 192 -9.36 -12.36 14.91
N PRO A 193 -8.78 -12.91 15.99
CA PRO A 193 -7.38 -12.73 16.34
C PRO A 193 -6.39 -13.42 15.40
N ASN A 194 -6.83 -14.40 14.59
CA ASN A 194 -5.96 -15.09 13.63
C ASN A 194 -5.87 -14.34 12.28
N MET A 195 -6.87 -13.53 11.95
CA MET A 195 -6.84 -12.63 10.80
C MET A 195 -5.85 -11.49 11.05
N ARG A 196 -5.02 -11.15 10.07
CA ARG A 196 -4.06 -10.03 10.16
C ARG A 196 -4.53 -8.87 9.30
N LEU A 197 -4.81 -7.72 9.90
CA LEU A 197 -5.31 -6.54 9.19
C LEU A 197 -4.16 -5.57 8.91
N ILE A 198 -3.99 -5.17 7.66
CA ILE A 198 -3.05 -4.13 7.24
C ILE A 198 -3.84 -2.87 6.90
N LEU A 199 -3.56 -1.77 7.60
CA LEU A 199 -4.11 -0.46 7.28
C LEU A 199 -3.19 0.24 6.27
N ALA A 200 -3.66 0.36 5.03
CA ALA A 200 -2.87 0.87 3.92
C ALA A 200 -2.56 2.37 4.02
N HIS A 201 -1.49 2.80 3.34
CA HIS A 201 -1.08 4.20 3.17
C HIS A 201 -0.89 4.94 4.51
N SER A 202 -0.27 4.28 5.48
CA SER A 202 -0.11 4.73 6.86
C SER A 202 -1.44 5.01 7.54
N ALA A 203 -2.36 4.05 7.41
CA ALA A 203 -3.77 4.16 7.80
C ALA A 203 -4.51 5.35 7.12
N ARG A 204 -4.27 5.51 5.81
CA ARG A 204 -4.69 6.67 5.00
C ARG A 204 -4.32 8.00 5.66
N GLY A 205 -3.13 8.02 6.24
CA GLY A 205 -2.58 9.10 7.05
C GLY A 205 -2.07 10.29 6.26
N PHE A 206 -2.70 10.63 5.13
CA PHE A 206 -2.28 11.77 4.32
C PHE A 206 -2.51 13.12 5.03
N GLN A 207 -3.34 13.12 6.08
CA GLN A 207 -3.46 14.18 7.08
C GLN A 207 -2.98 13.64 8.44
N PRO A 208 -1.73 13.90 8.86
CA PRO A 208 -1.14 13.32 10.07
C PRO A 208 -1.87 13.67 11.37
N ALA A 209 -2.62 14.77 11.42
CA ALA A 209 -3.46 15.10 12.59
C ALA A 209 -4.46 13.97 12.90
N HIS A 210 -5.00 13.32 11.86
CA HIS A 210 -5.92 12.20 12.01
C HIS A 210 -5.21 10.95 12.54
N ASN A 211 -3.95 10.70 12.17
CA ASN A 211 -3.16 9.62 12.78
C ASN A 211 -2.95 9.84 14.28
N LEU A 212 -2.53 11.04 14.67
CA LEU A 212 -2.26 11.38 16.07
C LEU A 212 -3.49 11.22 16.97
N GLU A 213 -4.68 11.46 16.41
CA GLU A 213 -5.96 11.29 17.12
C GLU A 213 -6.46 9.84 17.12
N GLY A 214 -6.40 9.16 15.97
CA GLY A 214 -7.00 7.84 15.79
C GLY A 214 -6.15 6.68 16.31
N LEU A 215 -4.84 6.70 16.07
CA LEU A 215 -3.95 5.57 16.40
C LEU A 215 -3.91 5.21 17.89
N PRO A 216 -3.96 6.14 18.86
CA PRO A 216 -4.00 5.78 20.28
C PRO A 216 -5.15 4.82 20.63
N GLN A 217 -6.27 4.89 19.91
CA GLN A 217 -7.44 4.03 20.12
C GLN A 217 -7.29 2.64 19.49
N LEU A 218 -6.24 2.40 18.71
CA LEU A 218 -5.94 1.12 18.04
C LEU A 218 -4.74 0.40 18.68
N THR A 219 -4.24 0.89 19.82
CA THR A 219 -3.21 0.21 20.60
C THR A 219 -3.72 -1.12 21.18
N GLY A 220 -2.80 -2.07 21.38
CA GLY A 220 -3.09 -3.39 21.96
C GLY A 220 -3.70 -4.41 20.99
N LEU A 221 -3.79 -4.10 19.69
CA LEU A 221 -4.25 -5.04 18.67
C LEU A 221 -3.06 -5.79 18.05
N ASP A 222 -2.80 -7.01 18.51
CA ASP A 222 -1.62 -7.79 18.11
C ASP A 222 -1.59 -8.16 16.62
N ASN A 223 -2.76 -8.29 16.01
CA ASN A 223 -2.97 -8.65 14.62
C ASN A 223 -3.17 -7.44 13.68
N LEU A 224 -2.97 -6.21 14.18
CA LEU A 224 -3.04 -4.99 13.38
C LEU A 224 -1.64 -4.55 12.91
N TYR A 225 -1.51 -4.30 11.62
CA TYR A 225 -0.30 -3.86 10.94
C TYR A 225 -0.60 -2.67 10.03
N PHE A 226 0.45 -2.01 9.55
CA PHE A 226 0.37 -0.82 8.72
C PHE A 226 1.39 -0.93 7.60
N ASP A 227 1.03 -0.49 6.40
CA ASP A 227 2.00 -0.27 5.34
C ASP A 227 2.13 1.23 5.04
N THR A 228 3.23 1.65 4.43
CA THR A 228 3.54 3.07 4.15
C THR A 228 3.10 3.55 2.76
N SER A 229 2.53 2.66 1.94
CA SER A 229 2.27 2.81 0.50
C SER A 229 2.03 4.23 0.00
N ALA A 230 2.99 4.73 -0.80
CA ALA A 230 2.97 6.04 -1.49
C ALA A 230 2.74 7.29 -0.61
N ASN A 231 2.70 7.16 0.72
CA ASN A 231 2.41 8.29 1.60
C ASN A 231 3.67 9.15 1.80
N CYS A 232 3.62 10.37 1.28
CA CYS A 232 4.73 11.33 1.34
C CYS A 232 4.76 12.17 2.64
N GLU A 233 3.90 11.89 3.62
CA GLU A 233 3.84 12.59 4.90
C GLU A 233 4.71 11.91 5.99
N PRO A 234 5.86 12.50 6.39
CA PRO A 234 6.73 11.87 7.38
C PRO A 234 6.06 11.73 8.75
N ILE A 235 5.18 12.66 9.13
CA ILE A 235 4.50 12.63 10.44
C ILE A 235 3.51 11.46 10.53
N ALA A 236 2.94 11.01 9.41
CA ALA A 236 2.06 9.84 9.39
C ALA A 236 2.81 8.57 9.82
N HIS A 237 3.99 8.35 9.23
CA HIS A 237 4.89 7.23 9.57
C HIS A 237 5.40 7.34 11.00
N GLN A 238 5.84 8.53 11.43
CA GLN A 238 6.29 8.79 12.81
C GLN A 238 5.21 8.47 13.82
N SER A 239 3.96 8.85 13.53
CA SER A 239 2.83 8.62 14.43
C SER A 239 2.63 7.13 14.68
N ILE A 240 2.73 6.29 13.64
CA ILE A 240 2.63 4.83 13.78
C ILE A 240 3.82 4.29 14.58
N MET A 241 5.06 4.63 14.20
CA MET A 241 6.26 4.17 14.91
C MET A 241 6.23 4.52 16.40
N ARG A 242 5.76 5.72 16.74
CA ARG A 242 5.74 6.24 18.12
C ARG A 242 4.59 5.70 18.96
N ILE A 243 3.38 5.59 18.39
CA ILE A 243 2.17 5.24 19.13
C ILE A 243 1.94 3.74 19.15
N ILE A 244 2.19 3.07 18.02
CA ILE A 244 1.95 1.63 17.86
C ILE A 244 3.25 0.84 18.05
N GLY A 245 4.31 1.25 17.36
CA GLY A 245 5.60 0.55 17.33
C GLY A 245 6.11 0.37 15.91
N HIS A 246 7.44 0.48 15.73
CA HIS A 246 8.07 0.30 14.43
C HIS A 246 7.92 -1.13 13.89
N ASP A 247 7.73 -2.12 14.78
CA ASP A 247 7.54 -3.55 14.48
C ASP A 247 6.19 -3.88 13.83
N LYS A 248 5.27 -2.90 13.79
CA LYS A 248 3.97 -3.00 13.10
C LYS A 248 3.90 -2.25 11.77
N LEU A 249 4.95 -1.49 11.42
CA LEU A 249 5.00 -0.71 10.19
C LEU A 249 5.83 -1.42 9.12
N MET A 250 5.32 -1.47 7.89
CA MET A 250 5.94 -2.12 6.76
C MET A 250 6.10 -1.16 5.58
N TYR A 251 7.21 -1.25 4.88
CA TYR A 251 7.40 -0.58 3.61
C TYR A 251 6.48 -1.15 2.53
N GLY A 252 5.93 -0.31 1.65
CA GLY A 252 5.18 -0.73 0.47
C GLY A 252 5.24 0.36 -0.60
N THR A 253 5.39 0.00 -1.87
CA THR A 253 5.63 0.98 -2.95
C THR A 253 4.36 1.61 -3.47
N ASP A 254 3.27 0.86 -3.49
CA ASP A 254 2.04 1.20 -4.21
C ASP A 254 2.26 1.37 -5.73
N LEU A 255 3.07 0.54 -6.40
CA LEU A 255 3.04 0.54 -7.88
C LEU A 255 1.58 0.33 -8.34
N PRO A 256 1.00 1.15 -9.24
CA PRO A 256 1.64 2.15 -10.11
C PRO A 256 1.85 3.55 -9.52
N VAL A 257 1.21 3.89 -8.41
CA VAL A 257 1.20 5.23 -7.80
C VAL A 257 2.62 5.75 -7.52
N SER A 258 3.53 4.88 -7.07
CA SER A 258 4.96 5.24 -6.88
C SER A 258 5.64 5.81 -8.11
N HIS A 259 5.16 5.48 -9.31
CA HIS A 259 5.77 5.87 -10.58
C HIS A 259 5.08 7.07 -11.23
N PHE A 260 4.04 7.61 -10.60
CA PHE A 260 3.57 8.95 -10.96
C PHE A 260 4.54 10.01 -10.45
N ARG A 261 4.50 11.18 -11.09
CA ARG A 261 5.39 12.29 -10.77
C ARG A 261 4.68 13.30 -9.88
N GLY A 262 5.33 13.65 -8.77
CA GLY A 262 4.77 14.54 -7.76
C GLY A 262 4.75 13.89 -6.37
N ARG A 263 3.79 14.31 -5.53
CA ARG A 263 3.65 13.83 -4.15
C ARG A 263 2.28 14.12 -3.55
N SER A 264 1.92 13.37 -2.52
CA SER A 264 0.86 13.76 -1.60
C SER A 264 1.38 14.77 -0.56
N LEU A 265 0.49 15.61 -0.04
CA LEU A 265 0.74 16.39 1.17
C LEU A 265 -0.54 16.77 1.92
N SER A 266 -0.41 16.96 3.22
CA SER A 266 -1.45 17.44 4.12
C SER A 266 -1.73 18.94 3.92
N ALA A 267 -2.99 19.32 3.96
CA ALA A 267 -3.43 20.70 3.82
C ALA A 267 -4.68 20.95 4.68
N ALA A 268 -4.60 21.91 5.61
CA ALA A 268 -5.65 22.20 6.58
C ALA A 268 -6.08 20.93 7.35
N ASP A 269 -7.36 20.51 7.27
CA ASP A 269 -7.88 19.27 7.85
C ASP A 269 -8.05 18.15 6.79
N SER A 270 -7.30 18.23 5.69
CA SER A 270 -7.38 17.29 4.57
C SER A 270 -5.99 17.08 3.94
N PHE A 271 -5.95 16.59 2.71
CA PHE A 271 -4.74 16.37 1.92
C PHE A 271 -5.01 16.60 0.43
N ILE A 272 -3.94 16.82 -0.33
CA ILE A 272 -3.98 16.97 -1.79
C ILE A 272 -2.88 16.12 -2.42
N TRP A 273 -3.16 15.64 -3.63
CA TRP A 273 -2.16 15.08 -4.53
C TRP A 273 -1.70 16.18 -5.47
N LEU A 274 -0.39 16.44 -5.49
CA LEU A 274 0.25 17.29 -6.48
C LEU A 274 0.88 16.39 -7.53
N TYR A 275 0.32 16.37 -8.73
CA TYR A 275 0.89 15.69 -9.90
C TYR A 275 1.71 16.65 -10.76
N GLU A 276 2.45 16.14 -11.73
CA GLU A 276 3.33 16.92 -12.63
C GLU A 276 2.62 18.13 -13.27
N GLU A 277 1.36 17.98 -13.65
CA GLU A 277 0.54 19.02 -14.28
C GLU A 277 -0.04 20.05 -13.30
N THR A 278 0.09 19.82 -11.99
CA THR A 278 -0.44 20.73 -10.98
C THR A 278 0.32 22.07 -11.02
N PRO A 279 -0.34 23.24 -11.07
CA PRO A 279 0.30 24.52 -11.34
C PRO A 279 1.01 25.13 -10.12
N VAL A 280 1.79 24.33 -9.41
CA VAL A 280 2.52 24.69 -8.17
C VAL A 280 4.03 24.59 -8.32
N TRP A 281 4.52 23.97 -9.41
CA TRP A 281 5.95 23.73 -9.64
C TRP A 281 6.72 24.97 -10.12
N GLY A 282 6.01 26.03 -10.50
CA GLY A 282 6.57 27.34 -10.89
C GLY A 282 6.50 28.36 -9.76
N GLU A 283 7.11 28.07 -8.61
CA GLU A 283 7.09 28.96 -7.45
C GLU A 283 7.95 30.21 -7.65
N LYS A 284 7.61 31.34 -7.01
CA LYS A 284 8.27 32.65 -7.23
C LYS A 284 9.79 32.60 -7.06
N HIS A 285 10.26 31.74 -6.16
CA HIS A 285 11.67 31.67 -5.78
C HIS A 285 12.49 30.70 -6.64
N GLN A 286 11.86 29.66 -7.20
CA GLN A 286 12.56 28.63 -7.95
C GLN A 286 11.57 27.75 -8.73
N LYS A 287 11.99 27.29 -9.92
CA LYS A 287 11.32 26.20 -10.63
C LYS A 287 11.65 24.86 -9.94
N ILE A 288 10.62 24.12 -9.58
CA ILE A 288 10.72 22.79 -8.98
C ILE A 288 10.49 21.77 -10.08
N ASP A 289 11.40 20.81 -10.22
CA ASP A 289 11.18 19.63 -11.08
C ASP A 289 10.79 18.46 -10.15
N PRO A 290 9.50 18.06 -10.10
CA PRO A 290 9.05 17.00 -9.20
C PRO A 290 9.65 15.65 -9.60
N VAL A 291 10.10 14.89 -8.61
CA VAL A 291 10.51 13.49 -8.79
C VAL A 291 9.30 12.55 -8.73
N ILE A 292 9.49 11.27 -9.03
CA ILE A 292 8.44 10.27 -8.85
C ILE A 292 8.04 10.10 -7.37
N VAL A 293 6.76 9.78 -7.13
CA VAL A 293 6.15 9.64 -5.80
C VAL A 293 6.93 8.65 -4.92
N GLY A 294 7.43 7.56 -5.49
CA GLY A 294 8.20 6.54 -4.76
C GLY A 294 9.45 7.11 -4.09
N LEU A 295 10.14 8.06 -4.73
CA LEU A 295 11.32 8.71 -4.15
C LEU A 295 10.94 9.72 -3.06
N GLU A 296 9.86 10.46 -3.24
CA GLU A 296 9.29 11.35 -2.20
C GLU A 296 8.81 10.55 -0.98
N HIS A 297 8.18 9.40 -1.20
CA HIS A 297 7.73 8.47 -0.18
C HIS A 297 8.90 7.86 0.60
N ILE A 298 9.95 7.34 -0.05
CA ILE A 298 11.11 6.83 0.71
C ILE A 298 11.79 7.96 1.49
N ARG A 299 11.87 9.18 0.93
CA ARG A 299 12.40 10.34 1.68
C ARG A 299 11.55 10.65 2.91
N SER A 300 10.21 10.59 2.81
CA SER A 300 9.33 10.83 3.96
C SER A 300 9.53 9.76 5.04
N LEU A 301 9.69 8.49 4.64
CA LEU A 301 9.96 7.38 5.55
C LEU A 301 11.36 7.50 6.19
N LYS A 302 12.38 7.92 5.43
CA LYS A 302 13.73 8.24 5.94
C LYS A 302 13.67 9.26 7.06
N TRP A 303 12.98 10.37 6.84
CA TRP A 303 12.82 11.41 7.86
C TRP A 303 12.05 10.92 9.09
N ALA A 304 11.07 10.03 8.90
CA ALA A 304 10.38 9.40 10.02
C ALA A 304 11.32 8.52 10.86
N CYS A 305 12.04 7.60 10.23
CA CYS A 305 13.01 6.73 10.91
C CYS A 305 14.06 7.55 11.69
N TRP A 306 14.61 8.60 11.08
CA TRP A 306 15.60 9.46 11.74
C TRP A 306 15.00 10.25 12.91
N SER A 307 13.77 10.75 12.77
CA SER A 307 13.11 11.52 13.83
C SER A 307 12.78 10.65 15.05
N GLU A 308 12.37 9.40 14.81
CA GLU A 308 12.14 8.41 15.88
C GLU A 308 13.43 7.70 16.33
N ARG A 309 14.59 8.10 15.77
CA ARG A 309 15.92 7.58 16.13
C ARG A 309 16.02 6.05 15.99
N LEU A 310 15.40 5.51 14.95
CA LEU A 310 15.53 4.09 14.63
C LEU A 310 17.01 3.75 14.32
N SER A 311 17.48 2.65 14.88
CA SER A 311 18.75 2.02 14.48
C SER A 311 18.62 1.37 13.10
N ASP A 312 19.74 1.06 12.45
CA ASP A 312 19.76 0.36 11.16
C ASP A 312 18.94 -0.94 11.20
N SER A 313 19.04 -1.71 12.30
CA SER A 313 18.24 -2.93 12.50
C SER A 313 16.73 -2.68 12.55
N GLN A 314 16.30 -1.54 13.09
CA GLN A 314 14.87 -1.16 13.13
C GLN A 314 14.41 -0.60 11.78
N VAL A 315 15.31 0.02 11.01
CA VAL A 315 15.02 0.37 9.61
C VAL A 315 14.85 -0.91 8.78
N GLU A 316 15.70 -1.91 8.97
CA GLU A 316 15.54 -3.24 8.35
C GLU A 316 14.24 -3.92 8.76
N ASP A 317 13.77 -3.73 9.99
CA ASP A 317 12.44 -4.21 10.41
C ASP A 317 11.34 -3.62 9.54
N VAL A 318 11.32 -2.30 9.36
CA VAL A 318 10.31 -1.61 8.54
C VAL A 318 10.38 -2.02 7.07
N PHE A 319 11.58 -2.15 6.52
CA PHE A 319 11.76 -2.45 5.09
C PHE A 319 11.69 -3.93 4.74
N TYR A 320 11.86 -4.85 5.69
CA TYR A 320 11.88 -6.28 5.41
C TYR A 320 11.31 -7.13 6.55
N ASN A 321 11.90 -7.09 7.74
CA ASN A 321 11.67 -8.16 8.73
C ASN A 321 10.23 -8.21 9.24
N ASN A 322 9.53 -7.07 9.33
CA ASN A 322 8.14 -7.02 9.76
C ASN A 322 7.23 -7.74 8.77
N ALA A 323 7.34 -7.41 7.48
CA ALA A 323 6.56 -8.07 6.43
C ALA A 323 6.92 -9.55 6.34
N ALA A 324 8.20 -9.90 6.39
CA ALA A 324 8.65 -11.28 6.32
C ALA A 324 8.10 -12.14 7.47
N ARG A 325 8.18 -11.62 8.71
CA ARG A 325 7.64 -12.26 9.90
C ARG A 325 6.11 -12.38 9.85
N MET A 326 5.42 -11.32 9.43
CA MET A 326 3.96 -11.29 9.33
C MET A 326 3.44 -12.24 8.24
N LEU A 327 4.21 -12.47 7.17
CA LEU A 327 3.81 -13.31 6.02
C LEU A 327 4.38 -14.73 6.05
N GLY A 328 5.29 -15.00 7.00
CA GLY A 328 5.97 -16.29 7.14
C GLY A 328 6.83 -16.63 5.92
N VAL A 329 7.69 -15.70 5.51
CA VAL A 329 8.65 -15.82 4.38
C VAL A 329 10.09 -15.60 4.79
#